data_AF-A0A536W2I7-F1
#
_entry.id   AF-A0A536W2I7-F1
#
_cell.length_a   1.000
_cell.length_b   1.000
_cell.length_c   1.000
_cell.angle_alpha   90.00
_cell.angle_beta   90.00
_cell.angle_gamma   90.00
#
_symmetry.space_group_name_H-M   'P 1'
#
loop_
_entity.id
_entity.type
_entity.pdbx_description
1 polymer ?
#
loop_
_entity_poly.entity_id
_entity_poly.type
_entity_poly.pdbx_seq_one_letter_code
_entity_poly.pdbx_strand_id
1 'polypeptide(L)' 'MRALLGDRVTTSRGVREHHGKDESYFPYAPPDAVVFPESTEEVRDIVDLCRRHKTPMIPYGVGTSLEGHVLAIHGGV' A
#
# COMPACT_ATOMS: atom_id res chain seq x y z
N MET A 1 0.59 1.28 -12.73
CA MET A 1 1.11 2.19 -11.68
C MET A 1 2.44 2.83 -12.03
N ARG A 2 3.50 2.07 -12.43
CA ARG A 2 4.79 2.69 -12.79
C ARG A 2 4.71 3.76 -13.89
N ALA A 3 3.84 3.59 -14.88
CA ALA A 3 3.61 4.62 -15.90
C ALA A 3 2.99 5.92 -15.35
N LEU A 4 2.26 5.85 -14.22
CA LEU A 4 1.63 7.00 -13.58
C LEU A 4 2.59 7.68 -12.58
N LEU A 5 3.29 6.89 -11.76
CA LEU A 5 4.03 7.40 -10.59
C LEU A 5 5.56 7.26 -10.71
N GLY A 6 6.06 6.57 -11.74
CA GLY A 6 7.49 6.34 -11.95
C GLY A 6 8.13 5.56 -10.80
N ASP A 7 9.21 6.12 -10.25
CA ASP A 7 10.01 5.54 -9.16
C ASP A 7 9.30 5.59 -7.81
N ARG A 8 8.19 6.34 -7.70
CA ARG A 8 7.33 6.37 -6.51
C ARG A 8 6.47 5.11 -6.36
N VAL A 9 6.65 4.11 -7.23
CA VAL A 9 6.17 2.74 -7.05
C VAL A 9 7.36 1.86 -6.64
N THR A 10 7.32 1.35 -5.41
CA THR A 10 8.39 0.48 -4.90
C THR A 10 7.89 -0.92 -4.61
N THR A 11 8.69 -1.90 -5.03
CA THR A 11 8.55 -3.32 -4.68
C THR A 11 9.70 -3.77 -3.79
N SER A 12 10.45 -2.82 -3.21
CA SER A 12 11.56 -3.09 -2.29
C SER A 12 11.05 -3.87 -1.08
N ARG A 13 11.74 -4.96 -0.74
CA ARG A 13 11.39 -5.80 0.40
C ARG A 13 11.30 -4.98 1.69
N GLY A 14 12.31 -4.16 1.99
CA GLY A 14 12.34 -3.39 3.23
C GLY A 14 11.20 -2.37 3.34
N VAL A 15 10.81 -1.75 2.22
CA VAL A 15 9.69 -0.81 2.21
C VAL A 15 8.36 -1.54 2.42
N ARG A 16 8.16 -2.66 1.72
CA ARG A 16 6.95 -3.49 1.87
C ARG A 16 6.84 -4.08 3.27
N GLU A 17 7.93 -4.55 3.86
CA GLU A 17 7.97 -5.06 5.25
C GLU A 17 7.63 -3.96 6.26
N HIS A 18 8.09 -2.72 6.03
CA HIS A 18 7.73 -1.58 6.87
C HIS A 18 6.23 -1.26 6.79
N HIS A 19 5.64 -1.29 5.58
CA HIS A 19 4.22 -1.00 5.36
C HIS A 19 3.31 -2.22 5.57
N GLY A 20 3.88 -3.36 5.95
CA GLY A 20 3.17 -4.63 6.20
C GLY A 20 2.98 -4.97 7.66
N LYS A 21 3.27 -4.01 8.56
CA LYS A 21 3.19 -4.19 10.00
C LYS A 21 2.69 -2.92 10.67
N ASP A 22 2.11 -3.09 11.85
CA ASP A 22 1.77 -2.00 12.75
C ASP A 22 2.11 -2.39 14.21
N GLU A 23 1.54 -1.69 15.19
CA GLU A 23 1.76 -1.93 16.61
C GLU A 23 0.85 -3.05 17.17
N SER A 24 0.08 -3.73 16.32
CA SER A 24 -0.71 -4.89 16.72
C SER A 24 0.16 -6.13 16.93
N TYR A 25 -0.45 -7.18 17.52
CA TYR A 25 0.19 -8.48 17.72
C TYR A 25 0.08 -9.41 16.50
N PHE A 26 -0.61 -8.98 15.44
CA PHE A 26 -0.89 -9.83 14.28
C PHE A 26 0.38 -10.11 13.46
N PRO A 27 0.43 -11.24 12.73
CA PRO A 27 1.51 -11.51 11.79
C PRO A 27 1.64 -10.41 10.74
N TYR A 28 2.89 -10.12 10.35
CA TYR A 28 3.14 -9.15 9.28
C TYR A 28 2.54 -9.65 7.96
N ALA A 29 1.90 -8.73 7.24
CA ALA A 29 1.30 -8.97 5.94
C ALA A 29 1.71 -7.84 4.98
N PRO A 30 2.89 -7.93 4.33
CA PRO A 30 3.37 -6.89 3.43
C PRO A 30 2.55 -6.84 2.12
N PRO A 31 2.24 -5.64 1.60
CA PRO A 31 1.60 -5.50 0.30
C PRO A 31 2.52 -5.96 -0.83
N ASP A 32 2.02 -6.05 -2.07
CA ASP A 32 2.81 -6.40 -3.26
C ASP A 32 3.71 -5.26 -3.73
N ALA A 33 3.22 -4.03 -3.58
CA ALA A 33 3.98 -2.80 -3.82
C ALA A 33 3.51 -1.70 -2.86
N VAL A 34 4.30 -0.64 -2.74
CA VAL A 34 3.92 0.60 -2.03
C VAL A 34 4.00 1.75 -3.02
N VAL A 35 3.03 2.65 -2.97
CA VAL A 35 2.96 3.82 -3.84
C VAL A 35 2.93 5.11 -3.04
N PHE A 36 3.65 6.13 -3.51
CA PHE A 36 3.72 7.45 -2.87
C PHE A 36 3.11 8.52 -3.80
N PRO A 37 1.79 8.70 -3.81
CA PRO A 37 1.16 9.81 -4.54
C PRO A 37 1.46 11.16 -3.86
N GLU A 38 1.48 12.22 -4.65
CA GLU A 38 1.76 13.60 -4.21
C GLU A 38 0.57 14.55 -4.46
N SER A 39 -0.49 14.07 -5.13
CA SER A 39 -1.71 14.84 -5.39
C SER A 39 -2.97 14.00 -5.25
N THR A 40 -4.11 14.68 -5.09
CA THR A 40 -5.42 14.01 -5.03
C THR A 40 -5.78 13.38 -6.38
N GLU A 41 -5.35 13.98 -7.49
CA GLU A 41 -5.53 13.46 -8.84
C GLU A 41 -4.80 12.12 -9.00
N GLU A 42 -3.57 12.01 -8.50
CA GLU A 42 -2.82 10.75 -8.51
C GLU A 42 -3.53 9.68 -7.66
N VAL A 43 -4.02 10.04 -6.47
CA VAL A 43 -4.80 9.12 -5.62
C VAL A 43 -6.04 8.62 -6.37
N ARG A 44 -6.80 9.50 -7.01
CA ARG A 44 -7.97 9.12 -7.80
C ARG A 44 -7.60 8.15 -8.93
N ASP A 45 -6.53 8.43 -9.66
CA ASP A 45 -6.09 7.60 -10.78
C ASP A 45 -5.58 6.22 -10.31
N ILE A 46 -4.95 6.15 -9.12
CA ILE A 46 -4.60 4.90 -8.42
C ILE A 46 -5.87 4.11 -8.08
N VAL A 47 -6.86 4.75 -7.46
CA VAL A 47 -8.14 4.11 -7.10
C VAL A 47 -8.82 3.51 -8.32
N ASP A 48 -8.90 4.26 -9.41
CA ASP A 48 -9.49 3.78 -10.66
C ASP A 48 -8.72 2.60 -11.26
N LEU A 49 -7.39 2.62 -11.18
CA LEU A 49 -6.57 1.51 -11.65
C LEU A 49 -6.77 0.25 -10.79
N CYS A 50 -6.71 0.36 -9.47
CA CYS A 50 -6.97 -0.75 -8.55
C CYS A 50 -8.36 -1.33 -8.76
N ARG A 51 -9.38 -0.48 -8.90
CA ARG A 51 -10.76 -0.90 -9.21
C ARG A 51 -10.84 -1.69 -10.52
N ARG A 52 -10.20 -1.22 -11.60
CA ARG A 52 -10.17 -1.93 -12.89
C ARG A 52 -9.52 -3.30 -12.80
N HIS A 53 -8.47 -3.43 -12.01
CA HIS A 53 -7.72 -4.69 -11.85
C HIS A 53 -8.16 -5.54 -10.66
N LYS A 54 -9.16 -5.08 -9.90
CA LYS A 54 -9.62 -5.71 -8.65
C LYS A 54 -8.50 -5.92 -7.64
N THR A 55 -7.57 -4.97 -7.57
CA THR A 55 -6.45 -4.98 -6.64
C THR A 55 -6.86 -4.35 -5.30
N PRO A 56 -6.67 -5.03 -4.15
CA PRO A 56 -6.88 -4.44 -2.84
C PRO A 56 -6.03 -3.19 -2.65
N MET A 57 -6.60 -2.20 -1.96
CA MET A 57 -5.90 -0.97 -1.58
C MET A 57 -5.85 -0.87 -0.07
N ILE A 58 -4.66 -0.56 0.46
CA ILE A 58 -4.41 -0.44 1.89
C ILE A 58 -3.93 0.98 2.17
N PRO A 59 -4.80 1.87 2.66
CA PRO A 59 -4.39 3.20 3.08
C PRO A 59 -3.38 3.11 4.21
N TYR A 60 -2.24 3.79 4.05
CA TYR A 60 -1.18 3.83 5.04
C TYR A 60 -0.90 5.27 5.47
N GLY A 61 -0.95 5.52 6.77
CA GLY A 61 -0.53 6.78 7.38
C GLY A 61 0.89 6.65 7.95
N VAL A 62 0.98 6.36 9.24
CA VAL A 62 2.26 6.20 9.97
C VAL A 62 2.48 4.78 10.52
N GLY A 63 1.51 3.87 10.34
CA GLY A 63 1.63 2.46 10.75
C GLY A 63 1.49 2.19 12.24
N THR A 64 0.90 3.09 13.03
CA THR A 64 0.75 2.94 14.49
C THR A 64 -0.60 2.35 14.91
N SER A 65 -1.27 1.62 14.02
CA SER A 65 -2.52 0.96 14.39
C SER A 65 -2.24 -0.17 15.39
N LEU A 66 -3.17 -0.40 16.32
CA LEU A 66 -3.09 -1.49 17.30
C LEU A 66 -3.94 -2.71 16.88
N GLU A 67 -4.68 -2.60 15.77
CA GLU A 67 -5.71 -3.56 15.38
C GLU A 67 -5.51 -4.14 13.97
N GLY A 68 -4.35 -3.95 13.34
CA GLY A 68 -4.03 -4.59 12.06
C GLY A 68 -4.58 -3.87 10.82
N HIS A 69 -4.99 -2.60 10.93
CA HIS A 69 -5.68 -1.88 9.84
C HIS A 69 -4.84 -1.71 8.57
N VAL A 70 -3.52 -1.76 8.68
CA VAL A 70 -2.59 -1.60 7.55
C VAL A 70 -2.05 -2.94 7.02
N LEU A 71 -2.54 -4.06 7.54
CA LEU A 71 -2.07 -5.38 7.14
C LEU A 71 -2.68 -5.78 5.80
N ALA A 72 -1.83 -6.01 4.79
CA ALA A 72 -2.24 -6.40 3.46
C ALA A 72 -2.45 -7.93 3.36
N ILE A 73 -3.42 -8.45 4.10
CA ILE A 73 -3.71 -9.90 4.22
C ILE A 73 -4.06 -10.58 2.88
N HIS A 74 -4.35 -9.79 1.85
CA HIS A 74 -4.66 -10.25 0.49
C HIS A 74 -3.67 -9.69 -0.56
N GLY A 75 -2.49 -9.23 -0.14
CA GLY A 75 -1.57 -8.49 -1.01
C GLY A 75 -2.17 -7.13 -1.40
N GLY A 76 -1.83 -6.64 -2.59
CA GLY A 76 -2.31 -5.36 -3.10
C GLY A 76 -1.30 -4.22 -2.94
N VAL A 77 -1.81 -3.00 -2.81
CA VAL A 77 -1.01 -1.76 -2.88
C VAL A 77 -1.37 -0.75 -1.81
#